data_AF-H2IW70-F1
#
_entry.id   AF-H2IW70-F1
#
_cell.length_a   1.000
_cell.length_b   1.000
_cell.length_c   1.000
_cell.angle_alpha   90.00
_cell.angle_beta   90.00
_cell.angle_gamma   90.00
#
_symmetry.space_group_name_H-M   'P 1'
#
loop_
_entity.id
_entity.type
_entity.pdbx_description
1 polymer ?
#
loop_
_entity_poly.entity_id
_entity_poly.type
_entity_poly.pdbx_seq_one_letter_code
_entity_poly.pdbx_strand_id
1 'polypeptide(L)'
;MNNQSSSNKKVTVLPTPDAVVHAAVDVKSTEQTQSTTSQVTGTDASARAHAGRGAVLSALEYASSVDAAEGIQDLPELFKAVDYPADGLSHGYRSTAYGRIRLDLRDITRDWQIHTQNDLDDLLGVIASELVNKMNHQKRHNINRIENNRLQTLADKAAADYKVIADGYIQQYLLRKRFSEPEVQELLQMVADNKIGFVRGIVGSGIDVQAVHASIGTNWKAAADEWANNTTQAGSCSFSTGATDNVDGTSFILQVRPAGKWILSAWADGSWYPLQASPVALPDALSDRAVIDSIREAQTKPRPVTGDIFMDELQYEH
;
A
#
# COMPACT_ATOMS: atom_id res chain seq x y z
N MET A 1 -0.48 44.66 38.99
CA MET A 1 -0.43 43.79 40.19
C MET A 1 -0.46 42.34 39.74
N ASN A 2 0.71 41.76 39.47
CA ASN A 2 0.85 40.34 39.12
C ASN A 2 1.75 39.68 40.17
N ASN A 3 1.20 38.76 40.96
CA ASN A 3 1.98 37.89 41.82
C ASN A 3 2.29 36.60 41.06
N GLN A 4 3.53 36.48 40.59
CA GLN A 4 4.12 35.20 40.24
C GLN A 4 4.78 34.62 41.49
N SER A 5 4.38 33.41 41.89
CA SER A 5 5.11 32.63 42.89
C SER A 5 5.90 31.54 42.17
N SER A 6 7.21 31.76 42.09
CA SER A 6 8.22 30.84 41.57
C SER A 6 8.58 29.80 42.63
N SER A 7 8.38 28.51 42.34
CA SER A 7 8.94 27.41 43.15
C SER A 7 10.09 26.76 42.39
N ASN A 8 11.32 27.08 42.82
CA ASN A 8 12.56 26.43 42.41
C ASN A 8 12.63 25.01 42.97
N LYS A 9 12.63 23.98 42.10
CA LYS A 9 13.09 22.65 42.49
C LYS A 9 14.60 22.53 42.24
N LYS A 10 15.35 22.42 43.34
CA LYS A 10 16.78 22.07 43.38
C LYS A 10 17.01 20.72 42.69
N VAL A 11 17.93 20.71 41.72
CA VAL A 11 18.53 19.48 41.18
C VAL A 11 19.75 19.18 42.04
N THR A 12 19.76 18.02 42.70
CA THR A 12 20.94 17.50 43.41
C THR A 12 21.65 16.53 42.47
N VAL A 13 22.83 16.93 41.99
CA VAL A 13 23.75 16.07 41.24
C VAL A 13 24.60 15.31 42.26
N LEU A 14 24.61 13.98 42.18
CA LEU A 14 25.52 13.12 42.96
C LEU A 14 26.87 13.01 42.21
N PRO A 15 28.02 13.09 42.91
CA PRO A 15 29.34 13.10 42.29
C PRO A 15 29.81 11.69 41.91
N THR A 16 30.38 11.55 40.72
CA THR A 16 31.26 10.44 40.32
C THR A 16 32.65 10.64 40.92
N PRO A 17 33.30 9.61 41.49
CA PRO A 17 34.74 9.62 41.71
C PRO A 17 35.47 9.08 40.48
N ASP A 18 36.35 9.93 39.96
CA ASP A 18 37.25 9.70 38.84
C ASP A 18 38.33 8.63 39.10
N ALA A 19 38.88 8.17 37.98
CA ALA A 19 40.07 7.35 37.83
C ALA A 19 41.34 7.98 38.44
N VAL A 20 42.21 7.15 39.03
CA VAL A 20 43.66 7.41 39.13
C VAL A 20 44.43 6.12 38.83
N VAL A 21 45.50 6.27 38.05
CA VAL A 21 46.36 5.24 37.47
C VAL A 21 47.57 4.94 38.38
N HIS A 22 48.08 3.70 38.27
CA HIS A 22 49.42 3.15 38.56
C HIS A 22 49.77 2.66 39.99
N ALA A 23 49.93 1.33 40.12
CA ALA A 23 51.15 0.70 40.67
C ALA A 23 51.21 -0.79 40.25
N ALA A 24 52.39 -1.20 39.80
CA ALA A 24 52.72 -2.55 39.35
C ALA A 24 52.84 -3.54 40.52
N VAL A 25 52.30 -4.76 40.37
CA VAL A 25 52.77 -5.96 41.09
C VAL A 25 52.65 -7.17 40.16
N ASP A 26 53.80 -7.79 39.89
CA ASP A 26 54.01 -9.09 39.25
C ASP A 26 53.33 -10.24 40.01
N VAL A 27 52.50 -11.06 39.35
CA VAL A 27 52.37 -12.51 39.65
C VAL A 27 51.98 -13.30 38.39
N LYS A 28 52.99 -13.97 37.82
CA LYS A 28 53.06 -15.28 37.13
C LYS A 28 51.95 -15.77 36.18
N SER A 29 52.43 -16.09 34.97
CA SER A 29 51.87 -16.89 33.87
C SER A 29 51.35 -18.30 34.20
N THR A 30 50.26 -18.69 33.53
CA THR A 30 49.90 -19.99 32.89
C THR A 30 48.43 -19.84 32.45
N GLU A 31 47.91 -20.18 31.27
CA GLU A 31 48.32 -20.94 30.09
C GLU A 31 47.39 -20.54 28.91
N GLN A 32 47.80 -20.90 27.69
CA GLN A 32 47.06 -20.79 26.41
C GLN A 32 45.62 -21.34 26.53
N THR A 33 44.63 -20.94 25.72
CA THR A 33 44.48 -21.45 24.34
C THR A 33 43.23 -20.86 23.65
N GLN A 34 43.42 -20.55 22.36
CA GLN A 34 42.45 -20.48 21.25
C GLN A 34 41.34 -19.41 21.21
N SER A 35 41.60 -18.47 20.30
CA SER A 35 40.65 -17.84 19.41
C SER A 35 39.77 -18.88 18.70
N THR A 36 38.45 -18.70 18.76
CA THR A 36 37.55 -19.11 17.68
C THR A 36 36.54 -18.00 17.47
N THR A 37 36.73 -17.28 16.37
CA THR A 37 35.74 -16.39 15.76
C THR A 37 34.60 -17.26 15.25
N SER A 38 33.47 -17.28 15.95
CA SER A 38 32.23 -17.81 15.40
C SER A 38 31.42 -16.67 14.79
N GLN A 39 31.49 -16.57 13.46
CA GLN A 39 30.42 -15.99 12.66
C GLN A 39 29.14 -16.79 12.96
N VAL A 40 28.17 -16.17 13.63
CA VAL A 40 26.83 -16.74 13.76
C VAL A 40 26.01 -16.21 12.58
N THR A 41 25.94 -17.06 11.56
CA THR A 41 24.93 -17.05 10.50
C THR A 41 23.53 -17.08 11.13
N GLY A 42 22.58 -16.40 10.49
CA GLY A 42 21.22 -16.20 10.98
C GLY A 42 20.44 -17.48 11.30
N THR A 43 19.25 -17.24 11.89
CA THR A 43 18.15 -18.15 12.26
C THR A 43 18.09 -18.71 13.69
N ASP A 44 18.50 -17.95 14.72
CA ASP A 44 18.19 -18.32 16.12
C ASP A 44 17.63 -17.16 16.99
N ALA A 45 17.15 -16.07 16.40
CA ALA A 45 16.60 -14.94 17.17
C ALA A 45 15.23 -15.25 17.84
N SER A 46 14.60 -16.39 17.53
CA SER A 46 13.41 -16.90 18.24
C SER A 46 13.77 -17.82 19.41
N ALA A 47 15.05 -17.92 19.76
CA ALA A 47 15.48 -18.64 20.95
C ALA A 47 14.72 -18.13 22.17
N ARG A 48 14.13 -19.05 22.94
CA ARG A 48 13.41 -18.73 24.18
C ARG A 48 14.25 -17.78 25.02
N ALA A 49 13.68 -16.63 25.35
CA ALA A 49 14.31 -15.72 26.28
C ALA A 49 14.57 -16.44 27.62
N HIS A 50 15.80 -16.41 28.10
CA HIS A 50 16.16 -16.96 29.40
C HIS A 50 15.67 -16.01 30.50
N ALA A 51 15.04 -16.55 31.54
CA ALA A 51 14.49 -15.80 32.67
C ALA A 51 15.47 -14.76 33.24
N GLY A 52 14.93 -13.63 33.71
CA GLY A 52 15.71 -12.57 34.33
C GLY A 52 16.36 -11.57 33.35
N ARG A 53 17.52 -11.00 33.71
CA ARG A 53 18.28 -10.04 32.86
C ARG A 53 18.61 -10.55 31.45
N GLY A 54 18.68 -11.87 31.26
CA GLY A 54 18.88 -12.49 29.94
C GLY A 54 17.74 -12.19 28.96
N ALA A 55 16.51 -12.07 29.45
CA ALA A 55 15.34 -11.79 28.63
C ALA A 55 15.37 -10.38 28.02
N VAL A 56 15.84 -9.39 28.78
CA VAL A 56 15.96 -8.00 28.32
C VAL A 56 17.04 -7.88 27.25
N LEU A 57 18.19 -8.53 27.44
CA LEU A 57 19.26 -8.55 26.44
C LEU A 57 18.83 -9.27 25.15
N SER A 58 18.16 -10.41 25.29
CA SER A 58 17.60 -11.15 24.15
C SER A 58 16.57 -10.31 23.38
N ALA A 59 15.72 -9.56 24.08
CA ALA A 59 14.77 -8.65 23.46
C ALA A 59 15.47 -7.49 22.73
N LEU A 60 16.57 -6.94 23.27
CA LEU A 60 17.35 -5.90 22.62
C LEU A 60 18.05 -6.40 21.34
N GLU A 61 18.62 -7.61 21.35
CA GLU A 61 19.20 -8.23 20.15
C GLU A 61 18.13 -8.51 19.08
N TYR A 62 16.97 -9.01 19.51
CA TYR A 62 15.82 -9.20 18.63
C TYR A 62 15.32 -7.85 18.09
N ALA A 63 15.37 -6.77 18.88
CA ALA A 63 15.02 -5.43 18.42
C ALA A 63 15.96 -4.94 17.30
N SER A 64 17.27 -5.15 17.44
CA SER A 64 18.23 -4.84 16.38
C SER A 64 17.94 -5.64 15.10
N SER A 65 17.51 -6.90 15.23
CA SER A 65 17.15 -7.73 14.08
C SER A 65 15.89 -7.23 13.36
N VAL A 66 14.88 -6.79 14.13
CA VAL A 66 13.66 -6.17 13.57
C VAL A 66 13.97 -4.83 12.89
N ASP A 67 14.88 -4.04 13.45
CA ASP A 67 15.26 -2.75 12.87
C ASP A 67 16.03 -2.90 11.55
N ALA A 68 16.93 -3.89 11.50
CA ALA A 68 17.73 -4.22 10.32
C ALA A 68 16.92 -4.85 9.17
N ALA A 69 15.71 -5.35 9.42
CA ALA A 69 14.88 -5.96 8.38
C ALA A 69 14.44 -4.94 7.31
N GLU A 70 14.77 -5.21 6.05
CA GLU A 70 14.40 -4.38 4.90
C GLU A 70 13.10 -4.90 4.23
N GLY A 71 12.91 -6.22 4.18
CA GLY A 71 11.72 -6.87 3.64
C GLY A 71 10.92 -7.65 4.68
N ILE A 72 9.69 -8.04 4.31
CA ILE A 72 8.80 -8.85 5.17
C ILE A 72 9.40 -10.22 5.48
N GLN A 73 10.13 -10.79 4.52
CA GLN A 73 10.83 -12.06 4.64
C GLN A 73 12.07 -11.99 5.54
N ASP A 74 12.58 -10.79 5.80
CA ASP A 74 13.70 -10.55 6.72
C ASP A 74 13.21 -10.29 8.15
N LEU A 75 11.89 -10.08 8.34
CA LEU A 75 11.32 -9.91 9.66
C LEU A 75 11.35 -11.24 10.42
N PRO A 76 11.95 -11.27 11.62
CA PRO A 76 11.98 -12.48 12.41
C PRO A 76 10.56 -12.87 12.87
N GLU A 77 10.37 -14.16 13.19
CA GLU A 77 9.16 -14.65 13.85
C GLU A 77 8.93 -13.92 15.18
N LEU A 78 7.67 -13.78 15.58
CA LEU A 78 7.31 -13.09 16.83
C LEU A 78 8.14 -13.59 18.00
N PHE A 79 8.67 -12.65 18.78
CA PHE A 79 9.48 -12.93 19.95
C PHE A 79 8.59 -13.62 20.97
N LYS A 80 8.90 -14.88 21.27
CA LYS A 80 8.16 -15.64 22.26
C LYS A 80 8.49 -15.06 23.63
N ALA A 81 7.45 -14.77 24.40
CA ALA A 81 7.62 -14.42 25.80
C ALA A 81 8.38 -15.55 26.52
N VAL A 82 9.17 -15.18 27.53
CA VAL A 82 9.89 -16.12 28.39
C VAL A 82 8.91 -17.18 28.93
N ASP A 83 9.21 -18.46 28.71
CA ASP A 83 8.49 -19.57 29.34
C ASP A 83 8.93 -19.65 30.81
N TYR A 84 8.20 -18.99 31.71
CA TYR A 84 8.42 -19.16 33.15
C TYR A 84 7.73 -20.44 33.65
N PRO A 85 8.36 -21.22 34.54
CA PRO A 85 7.68 -22.34 35.19
C PRO A 85 6.44 -21.80 35.90
N ALA A 86 5.30 -22.50 35.75
CA ALA A 86 4.00 -22.05 36.25
C ALA A 86 4.08 -21.57 37.70
N ASP A 87 4.88 -22.26 38.51
CA ASP A 87 5.09 -22.11 39.94
C ASP A 87 5.76 -20.77 40.34
N GLY A 88 6.44 -20.09 39.41
CA GLY A 88 7.12 -18.81 39.62
C GLY A 88 6.32 -17.57 39.16
N LEU A 89 5.17 -17.77 38.51
CA LEU A 89 4.38 -16.69 37.93
C LEU A 89 3.30 -16.18 38.89
N SER A 90 3.17 -14.85 38.99
CA SER A 90 2.06 -14.21 39.71
C SER A 90 0.71 -14.60 39.09
N HIS A 91 -0.35 -14.69 39.93
CA HIS A 91 -1.68 -15.14 39.51
C HIS A 91 -2.27 -14.32 38.34
N GLY A 92 -1.97 -13.01 38.28
CA GLY A 92 -2.43 -12.11 37.21
C GLY A 92 -1.81 -12.43 35.84
N TYR A 93 -0.59 -12.96 35.80
CA TYR A 93 0.04 -13.39 34.55
C TYR A 93 -0.60 -14.68 34.02
N ARG A 94 -0.92 -15.62 34.93
CA ARG A 94 -1.57 -16.89 34.58
C ARG A 94 -2.95 -16.70 33.95
N SER A 95 -3.69 -15.65 34.33
CA SER A 95 -5.06 -15.39 33.87
C SER A 95 -5.16 -14.59 32.56
N THR A 96 -4.09 -13.91 32.13
CA THR A 96 -4.14 -12.94 31.02
C THR A 96 -3.26 -13.30 29.81
N ALA A 97 -2.20 -14.09 29.98
CA ALA A 97 -1.14 -14.25 28.98
C ALA A 97 -1.35 -15.35 27.91
N TYR A 98 -2.31 -16.25 28.05
CA TYR A 98 -2.41 -17.43 27.16
C TYR A 98 -2.98 -17.17 25.74
N GLY A 99 -3.17 -15.93 25.29
CA GLY A 99 -3.62 -15.76 23.90
C GLY A 99 -3.97 -14.37 23.38
N ARG A 100 -3.37 -13.28 23.87
CA ARG A 100 -3.74 -11.94 23.38
C ARG A 100 -2.53 -11.08 23.01
N ILE A 101 -2.39 -10.85 21.69
CA ILE A 101 -1.44 -9.94 20.99
C ILE A 101 -1.69 -8.45 21.33
N ARG A 102 -2.57 -8.15 22.29
CA ARG A 102 -2.94 -6.79 22.70
C ARG A 102 -3.10 -6.74 24.20
N LEU A 103 -2.01 -6.88 24.93
CA LEU A 103 -1.97 -6.37 26.30
C LEU A 103 -1.60 -4.89 26.24
N ASP A 104 -2.42 -4.06 26.88
CA ASP A 104 -2.00 -2.72 27.27
C ASP A 104 -0.96 -2.90 28.39
N LEU A 105 0.18 -2.23 28.28
CA LEU A 105 1.22 -2.27 29.32
C LEU A 105 0.65 -1.84 30.67
N ARG A 106 -0.40 -1.02 30.65
CA ARG A 106 -1.16 -0.63 31.82
C ARG A 106 -1.83 -1.81 32.52
N ASP A 107 -2.33 -2.79 31.79
CA ASP A 107 -3.00 -3.97 32.37
C ASP A 107 -1.99 -4.96 32.95
N ILE A 108 -0.82 -5.11 32.31
CA ILE A 108 0.28 -5.96 32.80
C ILE A 108 0.83 -5.43 34.14
N THR A 109 0.96 -4.11 34.26
CA THR A 109 1.60 -3.46 35.41
C THR A 109 0.66 -3.20 36.58
N ARG A 110 -0.66 -3.19 36.37
CA ARG A 110 -1.66 -2.80 37.38
C ARG A 110 -1.74 -3.75 38.58
N ASP A 111 -1.66 -5.05 38.32
CA ASP A 111 -1.83 -6.08 39.34
C ASP A 111 -0.52 -6.82 39.68
N TRP A 112 0.62 -6.32 39.18
CA TRP A 112 1.93 -6.92 39.42
C TRP A 112 2.45 -6.60 40.83
N GLN A 113 2.80 -7.63 41.59
CA GLN A 113 3.35 -7.49 42.94
C GLN A 113 4.84 -7.85 42.92
N ILE A 114 5.69 -6.95 43.40
CA ILE A 114 7.14 -7.14 43.46
C ILE A 114 7.53 -7.52 44.89
N HIS A 115 7.94 -8.77 45.09
CA HIS A 115 8.41 -9.27 46.38
C HIS A 115 9.91 -9.58 46.35
N THR A 116 10.44 -9.89 45.17
CA THR A 116 11.83 -10.27 44.95
C THR A 116 12.44 -9.52 43.77
N GLN A 117 13.77 -9.57 43.65
CA GLN A 117 14.47 -9.05 42.49
C GLN A 117 14.13 -9.84 41.21
N ASN A 118 13.83 -11.13 41.34
CA ASN A 118 13.41 -11.97 40.21
C ASN A 118 12.06 -11.49 39.66
N ASP A 119 11.11 -11.10 40.51
CA ASP A 119 9.81 -10.57 40.05
C ASP A 119 9.96 -9.28 39.22
N LEU A 120 11.01 -8.50 39.48
CA LEU A 120 11.34 -7.30 38.71
C LEU A 120 11.98 -7.63 37.38
N ASP A 121 12.94 -8.56 37.36
CA ASP A 121 13.57 -8.99 36.12
C ASP A 121 12.54 -9.72 35.20
N ASP A 122 11.57 -10.43 35.78
CA ASP A 122 10.49 -11.09 35.06
C ASP A 122 9.54 -10.10 34.39
N LEU A 123 9.13 -9.07 35.14
CA LEU A 123 8.33 -7.96 34.62
C LEU A 123 9.05 -7.26 33.47
N LEU A 124 10.35 -7.00 33.61
CA LEU A 124 11.16 -6.38 32.55
C LEU A 124 11.24 -7.26 31.31
N GLY A 125 11.39 -8.59 31.46
CA GLY A 125 11.39 -9.52 30.34
C GLY A 125 10.06 -9.53 29.58
N VAL A 126 8.93 -9.49 30.29
CA VAL A 126 7.59 -9.41 29.68
C VAL A 126 7.39 -8.10 28.93
N ILE A 127 7.70 -6.96 29.57
CA ILE A 127 7.57 -5.64 28.95
C ILE A 127 8.47 -5.54 27.71
N ALA A 128 9.72 -6.01 27.79
CA ALA A 128 10.64 -5.99 26.67
C ALA A 128 10.13 -6.84 25.51
N SER A 129 9.64 -8.05 25.78
CA SER A 129 9.06 -8.93 24.76
C SER A 129 7.89 -8.27 24.02
N GLU A 130 6.97 -7.65 24.77
CA GLU A 130 5.80 -6.97 24.21
C GLU A 130 6.17 -5.73 23.38
N LEU A 131 7.11 -4.92 23.86
CA LEU A 131 7.57 -3.74 23.14
C LEU A 131 8.20 -4.12 21.80
N VAL A 132 9.01 -5.17 21.76
CA VAL A 132 9.68 -5.55 20.52
C VAL A 132 8.74 -6.29 19.56
N ASN A 133 7.73 -7.02 20.06
CA ASN A 133 6.65 -7.53 19.23
C ASN A 133 5.81 -6.40 18.61
N LYS A 134 5.47 -5.35 19.37
CA LYS A 134 4.83 -4.15 18.82
C LYS A 134 5.69 -3.49 17.74
N MET A 135 7.01 -3.43 17.95
CA MET A 135 7.94 -2.90 16.96
C MET A 135 7.97 -3.76 15.69
N ASN A 136 8.01 -5.09 15.80
CA ASN A 136 7.94 -6.00 14.63
C ASN A 136 6.63 -5.79 13.86
N HIS A 137 5.49 -5.73 14.55
CA HIS A 137 4.20 -5.45 13.91
C HIS A 137 4.18 -4.08 13.22
N GLN A 138 4.71 -3.05 13.87
CA GLN A 138 4.79 -1.70 13.27
C GLN A 138 5.70 -1.69 12.05
N LYS A 139 6.86 -2.36 12.09
CA LYS A 139 7.78 -2.49 10.96
C LYS A 139 7.11 -3.25 9.81
N ARG A 140 6.45 -4.38 10.08
CA ARG A 140 5.66 -5.15 9.09
C ARG A 140 4.57 -4.30 8.44
N HIS A 141 3.84 -3.53 9.25
CA HIS A 141 2.82 -2.63 8.74
C HIS A 141 3.43 -1.53 7.86
N ASN A 142 4.54 -0.93 8.27
CA ASN A 142 5.24 0.10 7.50
C ASN A 142 5.76 -0.42 6.16
N ILE A 143 6.39 -1.61 6.13
CA ILE A 143 6.89 -2.22 4.88
C ILE A 143 5.73 -2.49 3.92
N ASN A 144 4.64 -3.12 4.39
CA ASN A 144 3.44 -3.33 3.59
C ASN A 144 2.84 -2.02 3.07
N ARG A 145 2.78 -0.98 3.91
CA ARG A 145 2.27 0.33 3.52
C ARG A 145 3.13 0.96 2.43
N ILE A 146 4.46 0.90 2.55
CA ILE A 146 5.39 1.43 1.54
C ILE A 146 5.19 0.70 0.21
N GLU A 147 5.11 -0.64 0.24
CA GLU A 147 4.92 -1.43 -0.98
C GLU A 147 3.57 -1.15 -1.63
N ASN A 148 2.49 -1.10 -0.85
CA ASN A 148 1.16 -0.75 -1.37
C ASN A 148 1.14 0.66 -1.98
N ASN A 149 1.81 1.64 -1.35
CA ASN A 149 1.92 2.98 -1.91
C ASN A 149 2.71 3.00 -3.22
N ARG A 150 3.78 2.19 -3.32
CA ARG A 150 4.58 2.04 -4.54
C ARG A 150 3.74 1.44 -5.68
N LEU A 151 3.00 0.37 -5.39
CA LEU A 151 2.09 -0.28 -6.35
C LEU A 151 0.97 0.65 -6.79
N GLN A 152 0.38 1.40 -5.86
CA GLN A 152 -0.64 2.40 -6.16
C GLN A 152 -0.08 3.49 -7.08
N THR A 153 1.13 3.99 -6.82
CA THR A 153 1.78 5.01 -7.68
C THR A 153 1.99 4.50 -9.10
N LEU A 154 2.36 3.22 -9.26
CA LEU A 154 2.50 2.60 -10.58
C LEU A 154 1.14 2.45 -11.28
N ALA A 155 0.10 2.04 -10.55
CA ALA A 155 -1.26 1.94 -11.08
C ALA A 155 -1.82 3.31 -11.50
N ASP A 156 -1.61 4.35 -10.69
CA ASP A 156 -2.03 5.73 -10.98
C ASP A 156 -1.31 6.28 -12.22
N LYS A 157 -0.01 6.00 -12.36
CA LYS A 157 0.75 6.36 -13.55
C LYS A 157 0.19 5.67 -14.80
N ALA A 158 -0.01 4.35 -14.74
CA ALA A 158 -0.57 3.60 -15.87
C ALA A 158 -1.98 4.10 -16.24
N ALA A 159 -2.81 4.43 -15.25
CA ALA A 159 -4.12 5.04 -15.47
C ALA A 159 -4.03 6.41 -16.15
N ALA A 160 -3.06 7.25 -15.74
CA ALA A 160 -2.82 8.55 -16.35
C ALA A 160 -2.30 8.43 -17.80
N ASP A 161 -1.36 7.51 -18.05
CA ASP A 161 -0.83 7.25 -19.39
C ASP A 161 -1.95 6.74 -20.32
N TYR A 162 -2.78 5.82 -19.84
CA TYR A 162 -3.96 5.34 -20.58
C TYR A 162 -4.98 6.47 -20.82
N LYS A 163 -5.19 7.35 -19.83
CA LYS A 163 -6.13 8.47 -19.94
C LYS A 163 -5.83 9.36 -21.14
N VAL A 164 -4.55 9.66 -21.39
CA VAL A 164 -4.13 10.48 -22.54
C VAL A 164 -4.59 9.86 -23.86
N ILE A 165 -4.42 8.54 -23.99
CA ILE A 165 -4.82 7.78 -25.18
C ILE A 165 -6.34 7.76 -25.34
N ALA A 166 -7.07 7.49 -24.25
CA ALA A 166 -8.53 7.43 -24.24
C ALA A 166 -9.17 8.79 -24.55
N ASP A 167 -8.68 9.86 -23.91
CA ASP A 167 -9.14 11.23 -24.17
C ASP A 167 -8.86 11.60 -25.64
N GLY A 168 -7.67 11.27 -26.16
CA GLY A 168 -7.34 11.50 -27.55
C GLY A 168 -8.25 10.77 -28.55
N TYR A 169 -8.60 9.51 -28.27
CA TYR A 169 -9.59 8.77 -29.06
C TYR A 169 -10.97 9.45 -29.05
N ILE A 170 -11.43 9.94 -27.89
CA ILE A 170 -12.68 10.70 -27.78
C ILE A 170 -12.62 11.96 -28.64
N GLN A 171 -11.52 12.72 -28.57
CA GLN A 171 -11.40 13.95 -29.35
C GLN A 171 -11.35 13.68 -30.87
N GLN A 172 -10.73 12.59 -31.29
CA GLN A 172 -10.76 12.13 -32.68
C GLN A 172 -12.19 11.76 -33.13
N TYR A 173 -12.98 11.12 -32.27
CA TYR A 173 -14.39 10.86 -32.54
C TYR A 173 -15.19 12.17 -32.69
N LEU A 174 -14.96 13.15 -31.81
CA LEU A 174 -15.61 14.46 -31.88
C LEU A 174 -15.23 15.23 -33.16
N LEU A 175 -13.99 15.09 -33.64
CA LEU A 175 -13.58 15.60 -34.95
C LEU A 175 -14.38 14.97 -36.08
N ARG A 176 -14.47 13.63 -36.12
CA ARG A 176 -15.23 12.88 -37.14
C ARG A 176 -16.72 13.18 -37.14
N LYS A 177 -17.28 13.65 -36.02
CA LYS A 177 -18.68 14.13 -35.96
C LYS A 177 -18.88 15.48 -36.64
N ARG A 178 -17.85 16.31 -36.75
CA ARG A 178 -17.94 17.68 -37.29
C ARG A 178 -17.41 17.80 -38.71
N PHE A 179 -16.43 16.99 -39.07
CA PHE A 179 -15.71 17.07 -40.33
C PHE A 179 -15.87 15.76 -41.10
N SER A 180 -15.78 15.84 -42.42
CA SER A 180 -15.73 14.66 -43.28
C SER A 180 -14.41 13.89 -43.09
N GLU A 181 -14.40 12.60 -43.41
CA GLU A 181 -13.19 11.77 -43.24
C GLU A 181 -11.94 12.34 -43.95
N PRO A 182 -12.02 12.86 -45.20
CA PRO A 182 -10.86 13.49 -45.84
C PRO A 182 -10.33 14.71 -45.06
N GLU A 183 -11.22 15.57 -44.55
CA GLU A 183 -10.84 16.74 -43.75
C GLU A 183 -10.20 16.31 -42.42
N VAL A 184 -10.75 15.28 -41.77
CA VAL A 184 -10.16 14.73 -40.54
C VAL A 184 -8.75 14.24 -40.79
N GLN A 185 -8.50 13.50 -41.88
CA GLN A 185 -7.15 13.02 -42.21
C GLN A 185 -6.17 14.16 -42.45
N GLU A 186 -6.60 15.22 -43.16
CA GLU A 186 -5.78 16.43 -43.34
C GLU A 186 -5.46 17.12 -42.02
N LEU A 187 -6.46 17.29 -41.14
CA LEU A 187 -6.27 17.88 -39.82
C LEU A 187 -5.33 17.03 -38.97
N LEU A 188 -5.47 15.70 -38.96
CA LEU A 188 -4.57 14.79 -38.24
C LEU A 188 -3.13 14.88 -38.76
N GLN A 189 -2.93 15.00 -40.07
CA GLN A 189 -1.60 15.21 -40.65
C GLN A 189 -1.00 16.55 -40.21
N MET A 190 -1.80 17.63 -40.19
CA MET A 190 -1.34 18.92 -39.68
C MET A 190 -0.99 18.87 -38.19
N VAL A 191 -1.74 18.12 -37.39
CA VAL A 191 -1.42 17.89 -35.98
C VAL A 191 -0.10 17.12 -35.85
N ALA A 192 0.13 16.08 -36.65
CA ALA A 192 1.38 15.32 -36.70
C ALA A 192 2.58 16.19 -37.12
N ASP A 193 2.37 17.16 -38.02
CA ASP A 193 3.36 18.18 -38.41
C ASP A 193 3.59 19.27 -37.33
N ASN A 194 3.05 19.09 -36.12
CA ASN A 194 3.10 20.03 -35.01
C ASN A 194 2.46 21.41 -35.29
N LYS A 195 1.48 21.49 -36.21
CA LYS A 195 0.73 22.71 -36.53
C LYS A 195 -0.50 22.90 -35.62
N ILE A 196 -0.35 22.61 -34.33
CA ILE A 196 -1.46 22.51 -33.36
C ILE A 196 -2.26 23.82 -33.24
N GLY A 197 -1.57 24.98 -33.24
CA GLY A 197 -2.22 26.28 -33.12
C GLY A 197 -3.14 26.60 -34.30
N PHE A 198 -2.76 26.20 -35.51
CA PHE A 198 -3.57 26.38 -36.72
C PHE A 198 -4.81 25.49 -36.68
N VAL A 199 -4.62 24.20 -36.38
CA VAL A 199 -5.72 23.23 -36.27
C VAL A 199 -6.72 23.67 -35.19
N ARG A 200 -6.24 24.16 -34.04
CA ARG A 200 -7.10 24.73 -33.00
C ARG A 200 -7.94 25.90 -33.50
N GLY A 201 -7.41 26.72 -34.41
CA GLY A 201 -8.15 27.81 -35.05
C GLY A 201 -9.30 27.32 -35.94
N ILE A 202 -9.15 26.14 -36.57
CA ILE A 202 -10.19 25.54 -37.43
C ILE A 202 -11.26 24.83 -36.60
N VAL A 203 -10.85 23.99 -35.64
CA VAL A 203 -11.76 23.10 -34.92
C VAL A 203 -12.50 23.77 -33.75
N GLY A 204 -11.97 24.91 -33.30
CA GLY A 204 -12.49 25.69 -32.17
C GLY A 204 -12.11 25.13 -30.79
N SER A 205 -12.67 25.72 -29.73
CA SER A 205 -12.38 25.38 -28.33
C SER A 205 -13.04 24.10 -27.84
N GLY A 206 -13.96 23.52 -28.60
CA GLY A 206 -14.70 22.31 -28.23
C GLY A 206 -13.95 21.00 -28.50
N ILE A 207 -12.74 21.06 -29.04
CA ILE A 207 -11.91 19.89 -29.33
C ILE A 207 -10.51 20.15 -28.77
N ASP A 208 -10.04 19.22 -27.93
CA ASP A 208 -8.68 19.27 -27.40
C ASP A 208 -7.69 18.67 -28.41
N VAL A 209 -7.11 19.56 -29.23
CA VAL A 209 -6.11 19.20 -30.24
C VAL A 209 -4.82 18.66 -29.61
N GLN A 210 -4.51 18.98 -28.34
CA GLN A 210 -3.33 18.42 -27.67
C GLN A 210 -3.54 16.95 -27.32
N ALA A 211 -4.74 16.58 -26.85
CA ALA A 211 -5.10 15.19 -26.63
C ALA A 211 -5.13 14.40 -27.95
N VAL A 212 -5.60 15.01 -29.04
CA VAL A 212 -5.51 14.41 -30.39
C VAL A 212 -4.04 14.14 -30.75
N HIS A 213 -3.17 15.14 -30.63
CA HIS A 213 -1.73 15.00 -30.93
C HIS A 213 -1.08 13.87 -30.12
N ALA A 214 -1.34 13.82 -28.81
CA ALA A 214 -0.75 12.82 -27.92
C ALA A 214 -1.21 11.37 -28.21
N SER A 215 -2.32 11.19 -28.92
CA SER A 215 -2.89 9.89 -29.26
C SER A 215 -2.71 9.47 -30.72
N ILE A 216 -2.03 10.27 -31.55
CA ILE A 216 -1.81 9.92 -32.96
C ILE A 216 -1.09 8.58 -33.07
N GLY A 217 -1.64 7.66 -33.86
CA GLY A 217 -1.07 6.34 -34.10
C GLY A 217 -1.24 5.35 -32.94
N THR A 218 -1.93 5.73 -31.87
CA THR A 218 -2.20 4.85 -30.73
C THR A 218 -3.58 4.19 -30.86
N ASN A 219 -3.67 2.94 -30.42
CA ASN A 219 -4.94 2.22 -30.32
C ASN A 219 -5.28 2.05 -28.83
N TRP A 220 -6.40 2.63 -28.40
CA TRP A 220 -6.83 2.57 -27.02
C TRP A 220 -7.05 1.13 -26.53
N LYS A 221 -7.55 0.22 -27.37
CA LYS A 221 -7.73 -1.20 -26.98
C LYS A 221 -6.39 -1.87 -26.71
N ALA A 222 -5.42 -1.64 -27.60
CA ALA A 222 -4.07 -2.19 -27.43
C ALA A 222 -3.40 -1.64 -26.16
N ALA A 223 -3.63 -0.37 -25.84
CA ALA A 223 -3.15 0.23 -24.59
C ALA A 223 -3.84 -0.36 -23.35
N ALA A 224 -5.14 -0.67 -23.43
CA ALA A 224 -5.86 -1.37 -22.36
C ALA A 224 -5.33 -2.80 -22.16
N ASP A 225 -5.08 -3.53 -23.25
CA ASP A 225 -4.47 -4.86 -23.23
C ASP A 225 -3.07 -4.82 -22.61
N GLU A 226 -2.23 -3.87 -23.03
CA GLU A 226 -0.88 -3.68 -22.48
C GLU A 226 -0.92 -3.38 -20.98
N TRP A 227 -1.79 -2.46 -20.55
CA TRP A 227 -1.97 -2.16 -19.14
C TRP A 227 -2.42 -3.39 -18.34
N ALA A 228 -3.43 -4.12 -18.83
CA ALA A 228 -3.97 -5.30 -18.17
C ALA A 228 -2.96 -6.45 -18.07
N ASN A 229 -2.08 -6.60 -19.05
CA ASN A 229 -1.04 -7.62 -19.06
C ASN A 229 0.13 -7.28 -18.13
N ASN A 230 0.44 -5.99 -17.96
CA ASN A 230 1.58 -5.54 -17.17
C ASN A 230 1.23 -5.21 -15.70
N THR A 231 -0.06 -5.08 -15.36
CA THR A 231 -0.46 -4.74 -13.99
C THR A 231 -0.44 -5.93 -13.04
N THR A 232 0.04 -5.70 -11.83
CA THR A 232 -0.02 -6.66 -10.72
C THR A 232 -1.16 -6.36 -9.74
N GLN A 233 -1.79 -5.19 -9.85
CA GLN A 233 -2.91 -4.76 -9.02
C GLN A 233 -4.09 -4.30 -9.89
N ALA A 234 -5.31 -4.36 -9.35
CA ALA A 234 -6.45 -3.73 -10.00
C ALA A 234 -6.28 -2.20 -10.03
N GLY A 235 -6.75 -1.60 -11.12
CA GLY A 235 -6.73 -0.16 -11.33
C GLY A 235 -7.95 0.28 -12.14
N SER A 236 -8.18 1.58 -12.21
CA SER A 236 -9.25 2.14 -13.03
C SER A 236 -8.89 3.51 -13.55
N CYS A 237 -9.38 3.83 -14.74
CA CYS A 237 -9.22 5.14 -15.36
C CYS A 237 -10.59 5.67 -15.80
N SER A 238 -10.99 6.83 -15.29
CA SER A 238 -12.19 7.54 -15.71
C SER A 238 -11.88 8.65 -16.69
N PHE A 239 -12.72 8.80 -17.70
CA PHE A 239 -12.55 9.79 -18.76
C PHE A 239 -13.90 10.13 -19.40
N SER A 240 -14.00 11.30 -20.02
CA SER A 240 -15.27 11.85 -20.46
C SER A 240 -15.09 12.83 -21.62
N THR A 241 -16.18 13.12 -22.33
CA THR A 241 -16.18 14.07 -23.46
C THR A 241 -16.20 15.54 -23.03
N GLY A 242 -16.32 15.81 -21.74
CA GLY A 242 -16.49 17.16 -21.20
C GLY A 242 -15.99 17.24 -19.76
N ALA A 243 -16.12 18.42 -19.13
CA ALA A 243 -15.57 18.65 -17.80
C ALA A 243 -16.36 18.00 -16.64
N THR A 244 -17.53 17.42 -16.94
CA THR A 244 -18.43 16.87 -15.92
C THR A 244 -18.41 15.36 -15.95
N ASP A 245 -18.11 14.76 -14.81
CA ASP A 245 -18.19 13.31 -14.61
C ASP A 245 -19.64 12.86 -14.38
N ASN A 246 -19.88 11.57 -14.61
CA ASN A 246 -21.16 10.90 -14.35
C ASN A 246 -22.35 11.50 -15.11
N VAL A 247 -22.08 11.95 -16.34
CA VAL A 247 -23.12 12.37 -17.29
C VAL A 247 -23.36 11.24 -18.28
N ASP A 248 -24.63 10.87 -18.42
CA ASP A 248 -25.06 9.75 -19.26
C ASP A 248 -24.55 9.90 -20.70
N GLY A 249 -23.99 8.82 -21.24
CA GLY A 249 -23.47 8.77 -22.62
C GLY A 249 -22.18 9.56 -22.88
N THR A 250 -21.62 10.22 -21.86
CA THR A 250 -20.43 11.08 -22.01
C THR A 250 -19.30 10.75 -21.03
N SER A 251 -19.58 9.95 -20.01
CA SER A 251 -18.60 9.50 -19.01
C SER A 251 -18.31 8.01 -19.16
N PHE A 252 -17.04 7.65 -19.07
CA PHE A 252 -16.54 6.29 -19.28
C PHE A 252 -15.54 5.92 -18.19
N ILE A 253 -15.44 4.64 -17.93
CA ILE A 253 -14.42 4.07 -17.05
C ILE A 253 -13.84 2.81 -17.68
N LEU A 254 -12.51 2.72 -17.70
CA LEU A 254 -11.81 1.47 -17.93
C LEU A 254 -11.42 0.90 -16.56
N GLN A 255 -11.90 -0.30 -16.25
CA GLN A 255 -11.47 -1.07 -15.10
C GLN A 255 -10.49 -2.14 -15.54
N VAL A 256 -9.32 -2.17 -14.93
CA VAL A 256 -8.26 -3.11 -15.25
C VAL A 256 -7.98 -3.98 -14.04
N ARG A 257 -7.84 -5.28 -14.28
CA ARG A 257 -7.45 -6.30 -13.30
C ARG A 257 -6.24 -7.06 -13.85
N PRO A 258 -5.42 -7.65 -12.95
CA PRO A 258 -4.30 -8.48 -13.37
C PRO A 258 -4.73 -9.63 -14.29
N ALA A 259 -3.74 -10.21 -14.97
CA ALA A 259 -3.93 -11.31 -15.92
C ALA A 259 -4.70 -10.93 -17.19
N GLY A 260 -4.46 -9.72 -17.72
CA GLY A 260 -4.99 -9.32 -19.03
C GLY A 260 -6.49 -9.01 -19.03
N LYS A 261 -7.06 -8.73 -17.85
CA LYS A 261 -8.49 -8.45 -17.70
C LYS A 261 -8.76 -6.95 -17.73
N TRP A 262 -9.53 -6.47 -18.70
CA TRP A 262 -10.11 -5.13 -18.66
C TRP A 262 -11.57 -5.12 -19.08
N ILE A 263 -12.34 -4.16 -18.54
CA ILE A 263 -13.74 -3.89 -18.87
C ILE A 263 -13.89 -2.38 -19.07
N LEU A 264 -14.42 -1.98 -20.21
CA LEU A 264 -14.81 -0.61 -20.51
C LEU A 264 -16.32 -0.46 -20.29
N SER A 265 -16.69 0.53 -19.49
CA SER A 265 -18.09 0.82 -19.17
C SER A 265 -18.41 2.29 -19.44
N ALA A 266 -19.66 2.57 -19.79
CA ALA A 266 -20.20 3.93 -19.88
C ALA A 266 -21.12 4.22 -18.70
N TRP A 267 -21.17 5.47 -18.26
CA TRP A 267 -22.14 5.90 -17.28
C TRP A 267 -23.53 5.99 -17.93
N ALA A 268 -24.51 5.32 -17.33
CA ALA A 268 -25.89 5.35 -17.75
C ALA A 268 -26.84 5.16 -16.56
N ASP A 269 -27.78 6.09 -16.39
CA ASP A 269 -28.85 6.07 -15.39
C ASP A 269 -28.35 5.86 -13.95
N GLY A 270 -27.21 6.46 -13.62
CA GLY A 270 -26.62 6.39 -12.28
C GLY A 270 -25.79 5.13 -12.00
N SER A 271 -25.42 4.36 -13.05
CA SER A 271 -24.59 3.16 -12.93
C SER A 271 -23.61 3.01 -14.08
N TRP A 272 -22.52 2.26 -13.87
CA TRP A 272 -21.59 1.87 -14.92
C TRP A 272 -22.15 0.69 -15.71
N TYR A 273 -22.35 0.88 -17.01
CA TYR A 273 -22.88 -0.11 -17.93
C TYR A 273 -21.76 -0.66 -18.84
N PRO A 274 -21.39 -1.95 -18.73
CA PRO A 274 -20.32 -2.55 -19.53
C PRO A 274 -20.62 -2.50 -21.04
N LEU A 275 -19.64 -2.04 -21.82
CA LEU A 275 -19.71 -1.91 -23.28
C LEU A 275 -18.77 -2.86 -24.03
N GLN A 276 -17.55 -3.01 -23.52
CA GLN A 276 -16.49 -3.81 -24.15
C GLN A 276 -15.61 -4.42 -23.06
N ALA A 277 -14.96 -5.54 -23.38
CA ALA A 277 -14.04 -6.19 -22.46
C ALA A 277 -12.92 -6.91 -23.22
N SER A 278 -11.80 -7.13 -22.54
CA SER A 278 -10.80 -8.11 -22.97
C SER A 278 -11.41 -9.50 -23.15
N PRO A 279 -10.87 -10.37 -24.01
CA PRO A 279 -11.34 -11.75 -24.16
C PRO A 279 -11.41 -12.53 -22.84
N VAL A 280 -10.47 -12.25 -21.91
CA VAL A 280 -10.38 -12.93 -20.61
C VAL A 280 -11.42 -12.41 -19.61
N ALA A 281 -11.84 -11.14 -19.73
CA ALA A 281 -12.84 -10.53 -18.85
C ALA A 281 -14.27 -10.55 -19.43
N LEU A 282 -14.45 -11.03 -20.67
CA LEU A 282 -15.74 -11.08 -21.34
C LEU A 282 -16.83 -11.79 -20.52
N PRO A 283 -16.60 -12.99 -19.92
CA PRO A 283 -17.60 -13.64 -19.09
C PRO A 283 -18.01 -12.81 -17.86
N ASP A 284 -17.03 -12.14 -17.23
CA ASP A 284 -17.28 -11.28 -16.07
C ASP A 284 -18.13 -10.07 -16.49
N ALA A 285 -17.80 -9.43 -17.62
CA ALA A 285 -18.53 -8.28 -18.14
C ALA A 285 -19.98 -8.61 -18.56
N LEU A 286 -20.20 -9.76 -19.18
CA LEU A 286 -21.54 -10.26 -19.52
C LEU A 286 -22.36 -10.56 -18.27
N SER A 287 -21.75 -11.18 -17.26
CA SER A 287 -22.39 -11.43 -15.96
C SER A 287 -22.81 -10.13 -15.28
N ASP A 288 -21.90 -9.15 -15.18
CA ASP A 288 -22.19 -7.84 -14.58
C ASP A 288 -23.34 -7.14 -15.32
N ARG A 289 -23.31 -7.19 -16.66
CA ARG A 289 -24.37 -6.62 -17.48
C ARG A 289 -25.72 -7.31 -17.29
N ALA A 290 -25.76 -8.64 -17.20
CA ALA A 290 -26.99 -9.39 -16.94
C ALA A 290 -27.61 -9.00 -15.58
N VAL A 291 -26.78 -8.79 -14.55
CA VAL A 291 -27.26 -8.29 -13.24
C VAL A 291 -27.85 -6.89 -13.40
N ILE A 292 -27.16 -5.97 -14.09
CA ILE A 292 -27.66 -4.61 -14.30
C ILE A 292 -28.97 -4.63 -15.08
N ASP A 293 -29.05 -5.36 -16.18
CA ASP A 293 -30.25 -5.48 -17.01
C ASP A 293 -31.42 -6.06 -16.20
N SER A 294 -31.19 -7.05 -15.34
CA SER A 294 -32.24 -7.61 -14.46
C SER A 294 -32.81 -6.57 -13.47
N ILE A 295 -31.95 -5.73 -12.89
CA ILE A 295 -32.35 -4.64 -12.00
C ILE A 295 -33.14 -3.59 -12.78
N ARG A 296 -32.72 -3.28 -14.00
CA ARG A 296 -33.39 -2.30 -14.87
C ARG A 296 -34.76 -2.79 -15.33
N GLU A 297 -34.87 -4.07 -15.68
CA GLU A 297 -36.12 -4.72 -16.04
C GLU A 297 -37.12 -4.68 -14.86
N ALA A 298 -36.65 -4.99 -13.65
CA ALA A 298 -37.45 -4.84 -12.43
C ALA A 298 -37.89 -3.38 -12.17
N GLN A 299 -37.15 -2.40 -12.68
CA GLN A 299 -37.47 -0.97 -12.63
C GLN A 299 -38.24 -0.47 -13.86
N THR A 300 -38.60 -1.33 -14.82
CA THR A 300 -39.25 -0.94 -16.09
C THR A 300 -38.46 0.10 -16.91
N LYS A 301 -37.13 0.13 -16.75
CA LYS A 301 -36.26 1.03 -17.50
C LYS A 301 -35.83 0.37 -18.81
N PRO A 302 -35.91 1.08 -19.96
CA PRO A 302 -35.39 0.55 -21.23
C PRO A 302 -33.87 0.36 -21.14
N ARG A 303 -33.28 -0.42 -22.06
CA ARG A 303 -31.81 -0.49 -22.16
C ARG A 303 -31.23 0.89 -22.49
N PRO A 304 -30.09 1.27 -21.88
CA PRO A 304 -29.52 2.58 -22.10
C PRO A 304 -28.99 2.69 -23.53
N VAL A 305 -29.18 3.86 -24.15
CA VAL A 305 -28.61 4.15 -25.47
C VAL A 305 -27.12 4.42 -25.27
N THR A 306 -26.30 3.46 -25.67
CA THR A 306 -24.83 3.49 -25.61
C THR A 306 -24.29 3.08 -26.98
N GLY A 307 -22.97 3.10 -27.16
CA GLY A 307 -22.36 2.67 -28.43
C GLY A 307 -21.87 3.80 -29.34
N ASP A 308 -22.19 5.05 -29.03
CA ASP A 308 -21.87 6.20 -29.89
C ASP A 308 -20.35 6.39 -30.07
N ILE A 309 -19.62 6.53 -28.96
CA ILE A 309 -18.17 6.80 -28.97
C ILE A 309 -17.36 5.50 -28.97
N PHE A 310 -17.70 4.64 -28.02
CA PHE A 310 -17.18 3.29 -27.91
C PHE A 310 -18.32 2.35 -28.28
N MET A 311 -18.07 1.49 -29.26
CA MET A 311 -19.07 0.53 -29.73
C MET A 311 -19.53 -0.37 -28.58
N ASP A 312 -20.82 -0.67 -28.51
CA ASP A 312 -21.31 -1.66 -27.56
C ASP A 312 -21.11 -3.06 -28.18
N GLU A 313 -19.99 -3.71 -27.85
CA GLU A 313 -19.64 -5.05 -28.36
C GLU A 313 -20.36 -6.17 -27.59
N LEU A 314 -20.85 -5.85 -26.39
CA LEU A 314 -21.59 -6.78 -25.53
C LEU A 314 -23.09 -6.83 -25.88
N GLN A 315 -23.56 -6.00 -26.83
CA GLN A 315 -24.94 -6.06 -27.36
C GLN A 315 -25.16 -7.22 -28.35
N TYR A 316 -24.11 -7.79 -28.93
CA TYR A 316 -24.19 -8.78 -30.01
C TYR A 316 -23.92 -10.21 -29.53
N GLU A 317 -24.75 -10.72 -28.62
CA GLU A 317 -24.89 -12.16 -28.39
C GLU A 317 -26.37 -12.53 -28.34
N HIS A 318 -26.94 -12.78 -29.53
CA HIS A 318 -28.16 -13.55 -29.73
C HIS A 318 -27.90 -14.63 -30.78
#